data_AF-A0AAD0WKS3-F1
#
_entry.id   AF-A0AAD0WKS3-F1
#
_cell.length_a   1.000
_cell.length_b   1.000
_cell.length_c   1.000
_cell.angle_alpha   90.00
_cell.angle_beta   90.00
_cell.angle_gamma   90.00
#
_symmetry.space_group_name_H-M   'P 1'
#
loop_
_entity.id
_entity.type
_entity.pdbx_description
1 polymer ?
#
loop_
_entity_poly.entity_id
_entity_poly.type
_entity_poly.pdbx_seq_one_letter_code
_entity_poly.pdbx_strand_id
1 'polypeptide(L)' 'MHIISQNPPPQAHKSIVGYCPNGGRPNPLPQLTLKGRWLEPLGFTTGQKIEVITGPGQLIIRLDDKR' A
#
# COMPACT_ATOMS: atom_id res chain seq x y z
N MET A 1 -30.17 -20.75 -58.06
CA MET A 1 -29.79 -19.69 -57.12
C MET A 1 -29.46 -20.36 -55.78
N HIS A 2 -28.19 -20.44 -55.40
CA HIS A 2 -27.78 -20.96 -54.10
C HIS A 2 -27.17 -19.79 -53.31
N ILE A 3 -27.83 -19.38 -52.22
CA ILE A 3 -27.32 -18.38 -51.30
C ILE A 3 -26.62 -19.14 -50.18
N ILE A 4 -25.30 -19.09 -50.14
CA ILE A 4 -24.52 -19.61 -49.01
C ILE A 4 -24.34 -18.44 -48.05
N SER A 5 -25.11 -18.43 -46.97
CA SER A 5 -24.96 -17.45 -45.90
C SER A 5 -23.70 -17.76 -45.11
N GLN A 6 -22.62 -17.01 -45.34
CA GLN A 6 -21.43 -17.10 -44.50
C GLN A 6 -21.66 -16.29 -43.23
N ASN A 7 -21.74 -16.97 -42.08
CA ASN A 7 -21.72 -16.29 -40.78
C ASN A 7 -20.29 -15.82 -40.48
N PRO A 8 -20.08 -14.55 -40.10
CA PRO A 8 -18.75 -14.08 -39.71
C PRO A 8 -18.29 -14.76 -38.40
N PRO A 9 -16.97 -14.94 -38.20
CA PRO A 9 -16.42 -15.58 -37.01
C PRO A 9 -16.75 -14.74 -35.74
N PRO A 10 -16.95 -15.40 -34.58
CA PRO A 10 -17.31 -14.70 -33.35
C PRO A 10 -16.21 -13.70 -32.96
N GLN A 11 -16.61 -12.43 -32.84
CA GLN A 11 -15.69 -11.37 -32.46
C GLN A 11 -15.28 -11.56 -30.99
N ALA A 12 -13.98 -11.71 -30.76
CA ALA A 12 -13.43 -11.86 -29.42
C ALA A 12 -13.67 -10.57 -28.61
N HIS A 13 -14.68 -10.59 -27.75
CA HIS A 13 -14.88 -9.54 -26.75
C HIS A 13 -13.74 -9.62 -25.73
N LYS A 14 -12.84 -8.63 -25.76
CA LYS A 14 -11.85 -8.45 -24.68
C LYS A 14 -12.60 -8.05 -23.42
N SER A 15 -12.86 -9.01 -22.53
CA SER A 15 -13.37 -8.72 -21.20
C SER A 15 -12.25 -8.08 -20.40
N ILE A 16 -12.22 -6.74 -20.34
CA ILE A 16 -11.49 -6.03 -19.30
C ILE A 16 -12.32 -6.22 -18.04
N VAL A 17 -12.03 -7.30 -17.32
CA VAL A 17 -12.60 -7.56 -16.01
C VAL A 17 -12.27 -6.36 -15.13
N GLY A 18 -13.30 -5.73 -14.53
CA GLY A 18 -13.25 -4.48 -13.79
C GLY A 18 -12.45 -4.52 -12.49
N TYR A 19 -11.16 -4.83 -12.59
CA TYR A 19 -10.23 -4.84 -11.47
C TYR A 19 -9.92 -3.40 -11.07
N CYS A 20 -10.53 -2.95 -9.97
CA CYS A 20 -10.20 -1.70 -9.29
C CYS A 20 -9.28 -1.99 -8.09
N PRO A 21 -7.95 -1.86 -8.22
CA PRO A 21 -7.05 -2.01 -7.09
C PRO A 21 -7.44 -1.01 -5.98
N ASN A 22 -7.33 -1.44 -4.72
CA ASN A 22 -7.78 -0.70 -3.53
C ASN A 22 -9.27 -0.26 -3.56
N GLY A 23 -10.12 -0.91 -4.36
CA GLY A 23 -11.52 -0.51 -4.51
C GLY A 23 -11.70 0.89 -5.07
N GLY A 24 -10.74 1.36 -5.88
CA GLY A 24 -10.74 2.73 -6.43
C GLY A 24 -10.32 3.81 -5.44
N ARG A 25 -9.86 3.43 -4.23
CA ARG A 25 -9.33 4.38 -3.25
C ARG A 25 -7.91 4.81 -3.65
N PRO A 26 -7.55 6.08 -3.39
CA PRO A 26 -6.17 6.51 -3.57
C PRO A 26 -5.23 5.64 -2.74
N ASN A 27 -4.00 5.50 -3.23
CA ASN A 27 -2.97 4.72 -2.54
C ASN A 27 -2.82 5.23 -1.09
N PRO A 28 -2.80 4.36 -0.07
CA PRO A 28 -2.62 4.79 1.29
C PRO A 28 -1.30 5.54 1.43
N LEU A 29 -1.28 6.52 2.33
CA LEU A 29 -0.04 7.18 2.72
C LEU A 29 0.94 6.13 3.26
N PRO A 30 2.26 6.34 3.06
CA PRO A 30 3.26 5.45 3.63
C PRO A 30 3.11 5.41 5.15
N GLN A 31 3.10 4.19 5.70
CA GLN A 31 2.97 3.95 7.12
C GLN A 31 4.12 3.05 7.60
N LEU A 32 4.73 3.41 8.73
CA LEU A 32 5.71 2.58 9.42
C LEU A 32 5.09 2.09 10.72
N THR A 33 4.91 0.77 10.84
CA THR A 33 4.34 0.15 12.04
C THR A 33 5.40 -0.72 12.71
N LEU A 34 5.80 -0.35 13.93
CA LEU A 34 6.70 -1.13 14.78
C LEU A 34 5.87 -1.89 15.82
N LYS A 35 5.99 -3.22 15.87
CA LYS A 35 5.21 -4.09 16.76
C LYS A 35 6.11 -5.02 17.55
N GLY A 36 5.62 -5.44 18.71
CA GLY A 36 6.29 -6.40 19.60
C GLY A 36 6.91 -5.73 20.83
N ARG A 37 7.33 -6.55 21.79
CA ARG A 37 7.90 -6.08 23.07
C ARG A 37 9.36 -5.65 22.97
N TRP A 38 10.01 -5.77 21.81
CA TRP A 38 11.43 -5.43 21.63
C TRP A 38 11.72 -3.93 21.76
N LEU A 39 10.69 -3.07 21.72
CA LEU A 39 10.81 -1.64 21.97
C LEU A 39 11.00 -1.32 23.47
N GLU A 40 10.43 -2.13 24.37
CA GLU A 40 10.53 -1.91 25.82
C GLU A 40 12.00 -2.01 26.32
N PRO A 41 12.80 -3.02 25.94
CA PRO A 41 14.23 -3.07 26.27
C PRO A 41 15.06 -1.91 25.71
N LEU A 42 14.59 -1.26 24.64
CA LEU A 42 15.23 -0.07 24.05
C LEU A 42 14.80 1.23 24.73
N GLY A 43 13.95 1.14 25.77
CA GLY A 43 13.48 2.29 26.55
C GLY A 43 12.21 2.96 26.01
N PHE A 44 11.62 2.44 24.93
CA PHE A 44 10.36 2.96 24.39
C PHE A 44 9.16 2.33 25.09
N THR A 45 8.40 3.15 25.80
CA THR A 45 7.15 2.80 26.48
C THR A 45 6.02 3.71 25.99
N THR A 46 4.78 3.37 26.36
CA THR A 46 3.60 4.14 25.96
C THR A 46 3.54 5.50 26.67
N GLY A 47 2.94 6.49 26.02
CA GLY A 47 2.80 7.85 26.59
C GLY A 47 4.07 8.70 26.55
N GLN A 48 5.19 8.15 26.08
CA GLN A 48 6.42 8.92 25.86
C GLN A 48 6.35 9.68 24.53
N LYS A 49 7.00 10.85 24.52
CA LYS A 49 7.23 11.61 23.30
C LYS A 49 8.48 11.09 22.59
N ILE A 50 8.38 10.92 21.29
CA ILE A 50 9.48 10.51 20.42
C ILE A 50 9.76 11.61 19.39
N GLU A 51 11.00 11.65 18.94
CA GLU A 51 11.42 12.46 17.81
C GLU A 51 11.73 11.54 16.62
N VAL A 52 11.26 11.97 15.45
CA VAL A 52 11.53 11.28 14.18
C VAL A 52 12.36 12.22 13.31
N ILE A 53 13.61 11.86 13.10
CA ILE A 53 14.55 12.62 12.26
C ILE A 53 14.62 11.94 10.89
N THR A 54 14.43 12.73 9.84
CA THR A 54 14.46 12.26 8.45
C THR A 54 15.76 12.68 7.77
N GLY A 55 16.30 11.80 6.92
CA GLY A 55 17.42 12.10 6.03
C GLY A 55 17.37 11.21 4.78
N PRO A 56 18.18 11.50 3.74
CA PRO A 56 18.25 10.63 2.57
C PRO A 56 18.59 9.19 2.94
N GLY A 57 17.72 8.25 2.63
CA GLY A 57 17.90 6.82 2.91
C GLY A 57 17.78 6.40 4.38
N GLN A 58 17.37 7.29 5.30
CA GLN A 58 17.32 6.97 6.73
C GLN A 58 16.16 7.63 7.47
N LEU A 59 15.70 6.93 8.51
CA LEU A 59 14.77 7.42 9.52
C LEU A 59 15.32 7.06 10.89
N ILE A 60 15.56 8.06 11.73
CA ILE A 60 16.05 7.85 13.09
C ILE A 60 14.90 8.15 14.06
N ILE A 61 14.55 7.16 14.87
CA ILE A 61 13.54 7.28 15.92
C ILE A 61 14.27 7.28 17.26
N ARG A 62 14.08 8.33 18.06
CA ARG A 62 14.68 8.47 19.40
C ARG A 62 13.68 9.00 20.41
N LEU A 63 13.96 8.78 21.69
CA LEU A 63 13.21 9.40 22.78
C LEU A 63 13.47 10.91 22.82
N ASP A 64 12.43 11.70 23.05
CA ASP A 64 12.55 13.15 23.23
C ASP A 64 13.05 13.44 24.66
N ASP A 65 14.36 13.62 24.81
CA ASP A 65 15.01 13.99 26.08
C ASP A 65 14.86 15.52 26.31
N LYS A 66 13.63 16.01 26.41
CA LYS A 66 13.38 17.38 26.85
C LYS A 66 13.05 17.37 28.34
N ARG A 67 14.11 17.38 29.15
CA ARG A 67 14.08 17.85 30.53
C ARG A 67 14.12 19.37 30.59
#